data_AF-A0A2E7S8J4-F1
#
_entry.id   AF-A0A2E7S8J4-F1
#
_cell.length_a   1.000
_cell.length_b   1.000
_cell.length_c   1.000
_cell.angle_alpha   90.00
_cell.angle_beta   90.00
_cell.angle_gamma   90.00
#
_symmetry.space_group_name_H-M   'P 1'
#
loop_
_entity.id
_entity.type
_entity.pdbx_description
1 polymer ?
#
loop_
_entity_poly.entity_id
_entity_poly.type
_entity_poly.pdbx_seq_one_letter_code
_entity_poly.pdbx_strand_id
1 'polypeptide(L)'
;GGLWHGASWNFVLWGLLHGLLLIGHRGIIKLGFVKSSFEKLPKFSALVGWIVTQYFVFMTWLVFRVEETSILIPSLKTFVGIDAHWDTTELYDSLPEIKFLTLGLAILFFVGHFLSWRLGGLKHWIAKQNSWVWGLVIGMLLSLAFLLRPAETVDFIYFRF
;
A
#
# COMPACT_ATOMS: atom_id res chain seq x y z
N GLY A 1 -17.68 -4.17 -5.79
CA GLY A 1 -16.25 -4.47 -5.62
C GLY A 1 -16.05 -5.70 -4.76
N GLY A 2 -16.41 -5.61 -3.46
CA GLY A 2 -16.15 -6.64 -2.47
C GLY A 2 -16.52 -8.09 -2.84
N LEU A 3 -17.74 -8.33 -3.31
CA LEU A 3 -18.25 -9.69 -3.56
C LEU A 3 -17.45 -10.53 -4.57
N TRP A 4 -16.59 -9.92 -5.40
CA TRP A 4 -15.72 -10.66 -6.32
C TRP A 4 -14.46 -11.23 -5.62
N HIS A 5 -14.14 -10.73 -4.42
CA HIS A 5 -12.93 -11.12 -3.67
C HIS A 5 -13.12 -12.32 -2.74
N GLY A 6 -14.35 -12.82 -2.55
CA GLY A 6 -14.60 -14.02 -1.75
C GLY A 6 -15.97 -14.02 -1.06
N ALA A 7 -16.28 -15.12 -0.38
CA ALA A 7 -17.59 -15.34 0.25
C ALA A 7 -17.69 -14.82 1.71
N SER A 8 -16.61 -14.27 2.27
CA SER A 8 -16.63 -13.76 3.65
C SER A 8 -17.39 -12.44 3.79
N TRP A 9 -17.96 -12.20 4.98
CA TRP A 9 -18.68 -10.96 5.31
C TRP A 9 -17.77 -9.71 5.24
N ASN A 10 -16.47 -9.89 5.48
CA ASN A 10 -15.49 -8.81 5.44
C ASN A 10 -15.39 -8.19 4.05
N PHE A 11 -15.51 -8.97 2.98
CA PHE A 11 -15.51 -8.43 1.62
C PHE A 11 -16.77 -7.61 1.33
N VAL A 12 -17.93 -8.00 1.88
CA VAL A 12 -19.17 -7.21 1.78
C VAL A 12 -18.99 -5.86 2.48
N LEU A 13 -18.52 -5.88 3.73
CA LEU A 13 -18.25 -4.67 4.52
C LEU A 13 -17.20 -3.77 3.84
N TRP A 14 -16.12 -4.35 3.34
CA TRP A 14 -15.08 -3.66 2.60
C TRP A 14 -15.63 -2.93 1.36
N GLY A 15 -16.48 -3.62 0.59
CA GLY A 15 -17.13 -3.05 -0.59
C GLY A 15 -18.09 -1.92 -0.23
N LEU A 16 -18.86 -2.10 0.85
CA LEU A 16 -19.80 -1.09 1.36
C LEU A 16 -19.04 0.16 1.85
N LEU A 17 -17.96 0.00 2.60
CA LEU A 17 -17.13 1.10 3.08
C LEU A 17 -16.55 1.92 1.91
N HIS A 18 -16.01 1.27 0.89
CA HIS A 18 -15.55 1.98 -0.32
C HIS A 18 -16.68 2.73 -1.01
N GLY A 19 -17.87 2.13 -1.11
CA GLY A 19 -19.05 2.79 -1.66
C GLY A 19 -19.43 4.05 -0.88
N LEU A 20 -19.50 3.96 0.46
CA LEU A 20 -19.78 5.09 1.34
C LEU A 20 -18.72 6.18 1.23
N LEU A 21 -17.44 5.83 1.20
CA LEU A 21 -16.33 6.78 1.03
C LEU A 21 -16.45 7.52 -0.31
N LEU A 22 -16.82 6.84 -1.40
CA LEU A 22 -17.03 7.47 -2.70
C LEU A 22 -18.24 8.42 -2.71
N ILE A 23 -19.34 8.02 -2.07
CA ILE A 23 -20.52 8.89 -1.90
C ILE A 23 -20.14 10.13 -1.09
N GLY A 24 -19.44 9.94 0.02
CA GLY A 24 -18.92 11.02 0.88
C GLY A 24 -18.01 11.96 0.09
N HIS A 25 -17.03 11.42 -0.64
CA HIS A 25 -16.15 12.19 -1.52
C HIS A 25 -16.95 13.05 -2.53
N ARG A 26 -17.94 12.47 -3.21
CA ARG A 26 -18.80 13.20 -4.16
C ARG A 26 -19.60 14.33 -3.50
N GLY A 27 -19.96 14.18 -2.22
CA GLY A 27 -20.58 15.24 -1.43
C GLY A 27 -19.58 16.33 -1.03
N ILE A 28 -18.44 15.93 -0.47
CA ILE A 28 -17.40 16.82 0.07
C ILE A 28 -16.83 17.74 -1.02
N ILE A 29 -16.56 17.22 -2.23
CA ILE A 29 -16.00 18.05 -3.32
C ILE A 29 -16.94 19.15 -3.80
N LYS A 30 -18.25 19.05 -3.52
CA LYS A 30 -19.24 20.08 -3.86
C LYS A 30 -19.34 21.19 -2.81
N LEU A 31 -18.74 21.00 -1.64
CA LEU A 31 -18.78 22.00 -0.57
C LEU A 31 -17.93 23.21 -0.96
N GLY A 32 -18.51 24.41 -0.82
CA GLY A 32 -17.87 25.65 -1.28
C GLY A 32 -16.51 25.92 -0.62
N PHE A 33 -16.34 25.56 0.65
CA PHE A 33 -15.05 25.72 1.34
C PHE A 33 -13.97 24.79 0.77
N VAL A 34 -14.30 23.53 0.44
CA VAL A 34 -13.36 22.59 -0.17
C VAL A 34 -12.91 23.12 -1.52
N LYS A 35 -13.86 23.53 -2.37
CA LYS A 35 -13.55 24.13 -3.66
C LYS A 35 -12.65 25.35 -3.51
N SER A 36 -12.99 26.26 -2.58
CA SER A 36 -12.19 27.46 -2.31
C SER A 36 -10.78 27.14 -1.81
N SER A 37 -10.61 26.11 -0.97
CA SER A 37 -9.29 25.66 -0.50
C SER A 37 -8.43 25.14 -1.66
N PHE A 38 -9.01 24.35 -2.56
CA PHE A 38 -8.29 23.85 -3.75
C PHE A 38 -7.94 24.97 -4.74
N GLU A 39 -8.72 26.05 -4.81
CA GLU A 39 -8.40 27.24 -5.62
C GLU A 39 -7.31 28.11 -4.97
N LYS A 40 -7.38 28.35 -3.65
CA LYS A 40 -6.45 29.23 -2.94
C LYS A 40 -5.10 28.59 -2.64
N LEU A 41 -5.11 27.31 -2.26
CA LEU A 41 -3.93 26.57 -1.81
C LEU A 41 -3.87 25.19 -2.51
N PRO A 42 -3.68 25.14 -3.84
CA PRO A 42 -3.83 23.91 -4.62
C PRO A 42 -2.86 22.80 -4.19
N LYS A 43 -1.58 23.12 -3.96
CA LYS A 43 -0.58 22.12 -3.56
C LYS A 43 -0.84 21.54 -2.17
N PHE A 44 -1.17 22.41 -1.22
CA PHE A 44 -1.45 22.00 0.16
C PHE A 44 -2.76 21.20 0.23
N SER A 45 -3.82 21.67 -0.44
CA SER A 45 -5.10 20.96 -0.50
C SER A 45 -4.98 19.61 -1.19
N ALA A 46 -4.16 19.51 -2.24
CA ALA A 46 -3.87 18.22 -2.89
C ALA A 46 -3.12 17.26 -1.94
N LEU A 47 -2.13 17.75 -1.18
CA LEU A 47 -1.42 16.93 -0.18
C LEU A 47 -2.37 16.45 0.93
N VAL A 48 -3.18 17.35 1.49
CA VAL A 48 -4.17 16.99 2.53
C VAL A 48 -5.19 16.00 1.98
N GLY A 49 -5.71 16.22 0.77
CA GLY A 49 -6.63 15.30 0.11
C GLY A 49 -6.01 13.91 -0.11
N TRP A 50 -4.73 13.86 -0.49
CA TRP A 50 -3.99 12.62 -0.62
C TRP A 50 -3.84 11.90 0.74
N ILE A 51 -3.43 12.60 1.80
CA ILE A 51 -3.30 12.02 3.16
C ILE A 51 -4.65 11.47 3.65
N VAL A 52 -5.72 12.25 3.51
CA VAL A 52 -7.07 11.84 3.93
C VAL A 52 -7.53 10.60 3.16
N THR A 53 -7.32 10.57 1.85
CA THR A 53 -7.65 9.40 1.02
C THR A 53 -6.85 8.18 1.49
N GLN A 54 -5.55 8.34 1.68
CA GLN A 54 -4.67 7.26 2.09
C GLN A 54 -5.05 6.69 3.46
N TYR A 55 -5.40 7.56 4.41
CA TYR A 55 -5.86 7.17 5.74
C TYR A 55 -7.10 6.27 5.67
N PHE A 56 -8.14 6.68 4.92
CA PHE A 56 -9.35 5.87 4.77
C PHE A 56 -9.11 4.59 3.98
N VAL A 57 -8.24 4.60 2.97
CA VAL A 57 -7.86 3.39 2.23
C VAL A 57 -7.13 2.39 3.13
N PHE A 58 -6.23 2.83 4.01
CA PHE A 58 -5.59 1.95 4.98
C PHE A 58 -6.59 1.40 6.00
N MET A 59 -7.54 2.21 6.45
CA MET A 59 -8.62 1.74 7.31
C MET A 59 -9.46 0.64 6.64
N THR A 60 -9.78 0.78 5.35
CA THR A 60 -10.51 -0.27 4.63
C THR A 60 -9.64 -1.52 4.42
N TRP A 61 -8.33 -1.38 4.23
CA TRP A 61 -7.43 -2.54 4.17
C TRP A 61 -7.42 -3.37 5.46
N LEU A 62 -7.62 -2.76 6.63
CA LEU A 62 -7.80 -3.53 7.87
C LEU A 62 -9.02 -4.44 7.80
N VAL A 63 -10.16 -3.92 7.34
CA VAL A 63 -11.40 -4.69 7.14
C VAL A 63 -11.20 -5.82 6.12
N PHE A 64 -10.36 -5.59 5.11
CA PHE A 64 -10.02 -6.63 4.13
C PHE A 64 -9.14 -7.73 4.71
N ARG A 65 -8.19 -7.37 5.58
CA ARG A 65 -7.12 -8.27 6.05
C ARG A 65 -7.47 -9.05 7.31
N VAL A 66 -8.22 -8.44 8.23
CA VAL A 66 -8.57 -9.04 9.52
C VAL A 66 -9.80 -9.91 9.33
N GLU A 67 -9.60 -11.23 9.34
CA GLU A 67 -10.67 -12.22 9.11
C GLU A 67 -11.61 -12.32 10.31
N GLU A 68 -11.07 -12.31 11.53
CA GLU A 68 -11.84 -12.45 12.76
C GLU A 68 -12.51 -11.13 13.20
N THR A 69 -13.84 -11.14 13.29
CA THR A 69 -14.63 -9.99 13.74
C THR A 69 -14.33 -9.57 15.18
N SER A 70 -13.91 -10.51 16.04
CA SER A 70 -13.45 -10.27 17.42
C SER A 70 -12.23 -9.33 17.47
N ILE A 71 -11.32 -9.44 16.50
CA ILE A 71 -10.09 -8.65 16.40
C ILE A 71 -10.30 -7.39 15.57
N LEU A 72 -11.26 -7.41 14.63
CA LEU A 72 -11.53 -6.30 13.72
C LEU A 72 -11.91 -5.00 14.45
N ILE A 73 -12.84 -5.06 15.41
CA ILE A 73 -13.30 -3.87 16.13
C ILE A 73 -12.18 -3.25 16.99
N PRO A 74 -11.44 -4.03 17.82
CA PRO A 74 -10.23 -3.52 18.48
C PRO A 74 -9.23 -2.90 17.49
N SER A 75 -8.96 -3.55 16.36
CA SER A 75 -8.02 -3.07 15.35
C SER A 75 -8.43 -1.72 14.74
N LEU A 76 -9.73 -1.52 14.46
CA LEU A 76 -10.27 -0.25 13.98
C LEU A 76 -10.20 0.85 15.05
N LYS A 77 -10.45 0.52 16.33
CA LYS A 77 -10.29 1.46 17.45
C LYS A 77 -8.84 1.91 17.57
N THR A 78 -7.90 0.98 17.56
CA THR A 78 -6.47 1.27 17.64
C THR A 78 -6.00 2.09 16.43
N PHE A 79 -6.54 1.83 15.22
CA PHE A 79 -6.23 2.61 14.02
C PHE A 79 -6.66 4.08 14.10
N VAL A 80 -7.73 4.39 14.83
CA VAL A 80 -8.15 5.78 15.11
C VAL A 80 -7.51 6.34 16.40
N GLY A 81 -6.63 5.57 17.05
CA GLY A 81 -5.89 5.98 18.25
C GLY A 81 -6.58 5.65 19.59
N ILE A 82 -7.74 5.01 19.57
CA ILE A 82 -8.46 4.60 20.79
C ILE A 82 -7.83 3.30 21.31
N ASP A 83 -7.49 3.27 22.60
CA ASP A 83 -6.82 2.13 23.26
C ASP A 83 -5.50 1.72 22.56
N ALA A 84 -4.82 2.68 21.91
CA ALA A 84 -3.58 2.40 21.20
C ALA A 84 -2.41 2.22 22.18
N HIS A 85 -1.74 1.07 22.09
CA HIS A 85 -0.51 0.77 22.81
C HIS A 85 0.69 1.05 21.90
N TRP A 86 1.64 1.86 22.36
CA TRP A 86 2.83 2.24 21.61
C TRP A 86 4.07 1.69 22.32
N ASP A 87 4.52 0.52 21.90
CA ASP A 87 5.73 -0.12 22.38
C ASP A 87 6.68 -0.43 21.21
N THR A 88 7.88 0.15 21.26
CA THR A 88 8.89 -0.02 20.20
C THR A 88 9.54 -1.39 20.21
N THR A 89 9.58 -2.05 21.37
CA THR A 89 10.10 -3.41 21.53
C THR A 89 9.12 -4.39 20.90
N GLU A 90 7.84 -4.31 21.27
CA GLU A 90 6.78 -5.14 20.70
C GLU A 90 6.65 -4.94 19.18
N LEU A 91 6.77 -3.69 18.71
CA LEU A 91 6.83 -3.39 17.29
C LEU A 91 8.00 -4.11 16.60
N TYR A 92 9.21 -4.03 17.16
CA TYR A 92 10.40 -4.65 16.59
C TYR A 92 10.32 -6.18 16.55
N ASP A 93 9.69 -6.77 17.56
CA ASP A 93 9.47 -8.21 17.71
C ASP A 93 8.36 -8.72 16.77
N SER A 94 7.38 -7.86 16.46
CA SER A 94 6.30 -8.17 15.51
C SER A 94 6.74 -8.11 14.03
N LEU A 95 7.88 -7.50 13.73
CA LEU A 95 8.40 -7.42 12.36
C LEU A 95 8.97 -8.78 11.92
N PRO A 96 8.81 -9.17 10.64
CA PRO A 96 9.33 -10.43 10.13
C PRO A 96 10.86 -10.48 10.23
N GLU A 97 11.43 -11.68 10.32
CA GLU A 97 12.89 -11.88 10.41
C GLU A 97 13.65 -11.19 9.27
N ILE A 98 13.05 -11.15 8.08
CA ILE A 98 13.59 -10.49 6.87
C ILE A 98 13.39 -8.96 6.85
N LYS A 99 13.09 -8.31 7.98
CA LYS A 99 12.81 -6.87 8.09
C LYS A 99 13.90 -5.97 7.49
N PHE A 100 15.17 -6.29 7.70
CA PHE A 100 16.27 -5.49 7.13
C PHE A 100 16.41 -5.68 5.61
N LEU A 101 16.20 -6.90 5.11
CA LEU A 101 16.22 -7.18 3.68
C LEU A 101 15.08 -6.46 2.96
N THR A 102 13.86 -6.57 3.48
CA THR A 102 12.67 -5.90 2.92
C THR A 102 12.81 -4.38 2.95
N LEU A 103 13.31 -3.82 4.05
CA LEU A 103 13.61 -2.39 4.15
C LEU A 103 14.69 -1.96 3.15
N GLY A 104 15.76 -2.75 3.02
CA GLY A 104 16.84 -2.49 2.07
C GLY A 104 16.36 -2.46 0.62
N LEU A 105 15.52 -3.43 0.22
CA LEU A 105 14.91 -3.47 -1.11
C LEU A 105 13.97 -2.27 -1.36
N ALA A 106 13.19 -1.87 -0.36
CA ALA A 106 12.34 -0.68 -0.45
C ALA A 106 13.18 0.59 -0.64
N ILE A 107 14.25 0.77 0.15
CA ILE A 107 15.18 1.90 0.00
C ILE A 107 15.82 1.90 -1.39
N LEU A 108 16.32 0.74 -1.84
CA LEU A 108 16.91 0.59 -3.18
C LEU A 108 15.92 1.00 -4.28
N PHE A 109 14.66 0.57 -4.16
CA PHE A 109 13.61 0.95 -5.10
C PHE A 109 13.37 2.47 -5.11
N PHE A 110 13.16 3.09 -3.95
CA PHE A 110 12.88 4.53 -3.86
C PHE A 110 14.06 5.38 -4.32
N VAL A 111 15.28 5.05 -3.89
CA VAL A 111 16.50 5.74 -4.30
C VAL A 111 16.74 5.57 -5.80
N GLY A 112 16.60 4.35 -6.33
CA GLY A 112 16.73 4.07 -7.76
C GLY A 112 15.69 4.81 -8.59
N HIS A 113 14.43 4.85 -8.14
CA HIS A 113 13.37 5.59 -8.80
C HIS A 113 13.62 7.10 -8.79
N PHE A 114 14.05 7.65 -7.65
CA PHE A 114 14.39 9.05 -7.51
C PHE A 114 15.59 9.45 -8.40
N LEU A 115 16.64 8.63 -8.43
CA LEU A 115 17.80 8.82 -9.31
C LEU A 115 17.39 8.75 -10.78
N SER A 116 16.57 7.77 -11.16
CA SER A 116 16.03 7.63 -12.52
C SER A 116 15.24 8.87 -12.95
N TRP A 117 14.39 9.40 -12.06
CA TRP A 117 13.65 10.64 -12.29
C TRP A 117 14.58 11.86 -12.42
N ARG A 118 15.58 11.98 -11.54
CA ARG A 118 16.48 13.14 -11.47
C ARG A 118 17.48 13.20 -12.63
N LEU A 119 18.10 12.08 -12.99
CA LEU A 119 19.06 12.00 -14.08
C LEU A 119 18.37 12.08 -15.45
N GLY A 120 17.14 11.56 -15.53
CA GLY A 120 16.44 11.43 -16.80
C GLY A 120 17.15 10.49 -17.77
N GLY A 121 16.49 10.11 -18.87
CA GLY A 121 17.15 9.37 -19.94
C GLY A 121 17.52 7.91 -19.66
N LEU A 122 17.45 7.43 -18.41
CA LEU A 122 17.77 6.04 -18.04
C LEU A 122 16.98 5.03 -18.89
N LYS A 123 15.68 5.30 -19.10
CA LYS A 123 14.83 4.49 -19.99
C LYS A 123 15.35 4.40 -21.42
N HIS A 124 15.89 5.50 -21.95
CA HIS A 124 16.41 5.57 -23.32
C HIS A 124 17.78 4.90 -23.43
N TRP A 125 18.60 4.97 -22.38
CA TRP A 125 19.86 4.27 -22.29
C TRP A 125 19.65 2.75 -22.22
N ILE A 126 18.76 2.28 -21.34
CA ILE A 126 18.39 0.86 -21.19
C ILE A 126 17.89 0.29 -22.53
N ALA A 127 17.03 1.03 -23.24
CA ALA A 127 16.47 0.60 -24.52
C ALA A 127 17.52 0.42 -25.63
N LYS A 128 18.70 1.05 -25.52
CA LYS A 128 19.77 0.98 -26.53
C LYS A 128 20.84 -0.07 -26.21
N GLN A 129 20.70 -0.81 -25.11
CA GLN A 129 21.68 -1.83 -24.73
C GLN A 129 21.61 -3.06 -25.63
N ASN A 130 22.74 -3.74 -25.80
CA ASN A 130 22.83 -4.96 -26.60
C ASN A 130 22.24 -6.19 -25.87
N SER A 131 22.06 -7.29 -26.60
CA SER A 131 21.45 -8.51 -26.07
C SER A 131 22.24 -9.16 -24.94
N TRP A 132 23.57 -8.97 -24.88
CA TRP A 132 24.41 -9.49 -23.80
C TRP A 132 24.11 -8.81 -22.46
N VAL A 133 24.03 -7.47 -22.47
CA VAL A 133 23.65 -6.70 -21.28
C VAL A 133 22.26 -7.10 -20.81
N TRP A 134 21.29 -7.23 -21.72
CA TRP A 134 19.95 -7.71 -21.38
C TRP A 134 19.95 -9.13 -20.82
N GLY A 135 20.75 -10.04 -21.39
CA GLY A 135 20.90 -11.41 -20.89
C GLY A 135 21.42 -11.43 -19.45
N LEU A 136 22.44 -10.62 -19.15
CA LEU A 136 22.98 -10.49 -17.79
C LEU A 136 21.96 -9.89 -16.82
N VAL A 137 21.27 -8.82 -17.20
CA VAL A 137 20.26 -8.17 -16.35
C VAL A 137 19.10 -9.13 -16.04
N ILE A 138 18.54 -9.77 -17.06
CA ILE A 138 17.44 -10.72 -16.89
C ILE A 138 17.90 -11.93 -16.08
N GLY A 139 19.10 -12.47 -16.34
CA GLY A 139 19.68 -13.57 -15.58
C GLY A 139 19.86 -13.24 -14.10
N MET A 140 20.35 -12.02 -13.80
CA MET A 140 20.46 -11.52 -12.44
C MET A 140 19.09 -11.37 -11.77
N LEU A 141 18.10 -10.78 -12.46
CA LEU A 141 16.75 -10.60 -11.94
C LEU A 141 16.07 -11.93 -11.64
N LEU A 142 16.20 -12.92 -12.53
CA LEU A 142 15.68 -14.27 -12.30
C LEU A 142 16.38 -14.94 -11.11
N SER A 143 17.71 -14.84 -11.03
CA SER A 143 18.47 -15.40 -9.90
C SER A 143 18.05 -14.77 -8.58
N LEU A 144 17.89 -13.45 -8.53
CA LEU A 144 17.38 -12.74 -7.36
C LEU A 144 15.94 -13.17 -7.03
N ALA A 145 15.07 -13.34 -8.02
CA ALA A 145 13.72 -13.84 -7.78
C ALA A 145 13.70 -15.25 -7.17
N PHE A 146 14.62 -16.14 -7.59
CA PHE A 146 14.77 -17.46 -7.00
C PHE A 146 15.38 -17.43 -5.60
N LEU A 147 16.38 -16.58 -5.35
CA LEU A 147 17.05 -16.47 -4.06
C LEU A 147 16.19 -15.77 -3.00
N LEU A 148 15.36 -14.81 -3.42
CA LEU A 148 14.53 -14.00 -2.54
C LEU A 148 13.10 -14.56 -2.38
N ARG A 149 12.79 -15.70 -3.00
CA ARG A 149 11.46 -16.32 -2.83
C ARG A 149 11.28 -16.78 -1.37
N PRO A 150 10.08 -16.65 -0.80
CA PRO A 150 9.78 -17.23 0.50
C PRO A 150 10.06 -18.75 0.50
N ALA A 151 10.61 -19.27 1.62
CA ALA A 151 10.86 -20.70 1.78
C ALA A 151 9.55 -21.51 1.88
N GLU A 152 8.49 -20.88 2.36
CA GLU A 152 7.16 -21.47 2.51
C GLU A 152 6.24 -21.04 1.37
N THR A 153 5.50 -22.00 0.82
CA THR A 153 4.40 -21.73 -0.10
C THR A 153 3.21 -21.23 0.69
N VAL A 154 2.94 -19.94 0.61
CA VAL A 154 1.76 -19.38 1.27
C VAL A 154 0.57 -19.43 0.31
N ASP A 155 -0.56 -19.94 0.79
CA ASP A 155 -1.77 -20.02 -0.02
C ASP A 155 -2.18 -18.65 -0.54
N PHE A 156 -2.74 -18.67 -1.75
CA PHE A 156 -3.27 -17.46 -2.38
C PHE A 156 -4.31 -16.83 -1.47
N ILE A 157 -4.37 -15.49 -1.42
CA ILE A 157 -5.19 -14.74 -0.47
C ILE A 157 -6.70 -15.08 -0.56
N TYR A 158 -7.14 -15.67 -1.67
CA TYR A 158 -8.51 -16.15 -1.88
C TYR A 158 -8.78 -17.58 -1.40
N PHE A 159 -7.84 -18.23 -0.72
CA PHE A 159 -8.03 -19.56 -0.13
C PHE A 159 -7.77 -19.56 1.38
N ARG A 160 -7.63 -18.39 1.99
CA ARG A 160 -7.35 -18.24 3.43
C ARG A 160 -8.60 -18.09 4.30
N PHE A 161 -9.78 -18.35 3.75
CA PHE A 161 -11.08 -18.17 4.42
C PHE A 161 -11.90 -19.45 4.45
#